data_AF-C5EXF9-F1
#
_entry.id   AF-C5EXF9-F1
#
_cell.length_a   1.000
_cell.length_b   1.000
_cell.length_c   1.000
_cell.angle_alpha   90.00
_cell.angle_beta   90.00
_cell.angle_gamma   90.00
#
_symmetry.space_group_name_H-M   'P 1'
#
loop_
_entity.id
_entity.type
_entity.pdbx_description
1 polymer ?
#
loop_
_entity_poly.entity_id
_entity_poly.type
_entity_poly.pdbx_seq_one_letter_code
_entity_poly.pdbx_strand_id
1 'polypeptide(L)' 'MKIQCVNIKCQGCVNKIQESLGQKFPTLKVDIPSQSVEVDASEEELKEIKAKLQELGFLKSEGVIGKIKGFFQ' A
#
# COMPACT_ATOMS: atom_id res chain seq x y z
N MET A 1 -2.72 8.50 -9.42
CA MET A 1 -2.07 7.18 -9.47
C MET A 1 -2.90 6.14 -8.71
N LYS A 2 -2.82 4.86 -9.10
CA LYS A 2 -3.54 3.74 -8.44
C LYS A 2 -2.57 2.66 -7.98
N ILE A 3 -2.70 2.25 -6.71
CA ILE A 3 -1.87 1.22 -6.07
C ILE A 3 -2.78 0.04 -5.72
N GLN A 4 -2.42 -1.14 -6.22
CA GLN A 4 -3.10 -2.37 -5.81
C GLN A 4 -2.63 -2.78 -4.42
N CYS A 5 -3.56 -2.86 -3.48
CA CYS A 5 -3.33 -3.27 -2.11
C CYS A 5 -3.85 -4.69 -1.87
N VAL A 6 -3.57 -5.19 -0.67
CA VAL A 6 -4.05 -6.47 -0.15
C VAL A 6 -4.58 -6.27 1.26
N ASN A 7 -5.45 -7.17 1.71
CA ASN A 7 -5.95 -7.22 3.10
C ASN A 7 -6.73 -5.97 3.55
N ILE A 8 -7.25 -5.15 2.62
CA ILE A 8 -8.20 -4.08 2.94
C ILE A 8 -9.60 -4.71 2.97
N LYS A 9 -10.07 -5.10 4.16
CA LYS A 9 -11.31 -5.90 4.32
C LYS A 9 -12.46 -5.15 4.99
N CYS A 10 -12.19 -4.01 5.62
CA CYS A 10 -13.19 -3.28 6.38
C CYS A 10 -12.86 -1.79 6.48
N GLN A 11 -13.82 -1.00 6.97
CA GLN A 11 -13.65 0.42 7.26
C GLN A 11 -12.51 0.69 8.26
N GLY A 12 -12.23 -0.24 9.19
CA GLY A 12 -11.07 -0.13 10.07
C GLY A 12 -9.74 -0.10 9.32
N CYS A 13 -9.60 -0.84 8.21
CA CYS A 13 -8.42 -0.75 7.35
C CYS A 13 -8.32 0.62 6.67
N VAL A 14 -9.45 1.15 6.20
CA VAL A 14 -9.54 2.49 5.59
C VAL A 14 -9.09 3.56 6.58
N ASN A 15 -9.62 3.53 7.80
CA ASN A 15 -9.26 4.48 8.85
C ASN A 15 -7.76 4.43 9.15
N LYS A 16 -7.18 3.23 9.33
CA LYS A 16 -5.74 3.07 9.60
C LYS A 16 -4.87 3.69 8.49
N ILE A 17 -5.26 3.52 7.23
CA ILE A 17 -4.56 4.11 6.08
C ILE A 17 -4.73 5.64 6.09
N GLN A 18 -5.94 6.14 6.30
CA GLN A 18 -6.25 7.57 6.34
C GLN A 18 -5.56 8.29 7.51
N GLU A 19 -5.49 7.69 8.69
CA GLU A 19 -4.76 8.24 9.83
C GLU A 19 -3.26 8.31 9.58
N SER A 20 -2.71 7.32 8.86
CA SER A 20 -1.27 7.25 8.57
C SER A 20 -0.82 8.14 7.41
N LEU A 21 -1.66 8.33 6.41
CA LEU A 21 -1.29 8.95 5.14
C LEU A 21 -2.19 10.13 4.74
N GLY A 22 -3.44 10.20 5.21
CA GLY A 22 -4.42 11.17 4.77
C GLY A 22 -4.10 12.62 5.13
N GLN A 23 -3.36 12.86 6.24
CA GLN A 23 -2.89 14.22 6.56
C GLN A 23 -1.87 14.74 5.55
N LYS A 24 -1.00 13.86 5.05
CA LYS A 24 0.06 14.23 4.10
C LYS A 24 -0.44 14.18 2.64
N PHE A 25 -1.36 13.27 2.36
CA PHE A 25 -1.93 13.02 1.05
C PHE A 25 -3.45 13.18 1.09
N PRO A 26 -3.98 14.42 1.09
CA PRO A 26 -5.41 14.67 1.24
C PRO A 26 -6.25 14.16 0.06
N THR A 27 -5.62 13.89 -1.08
CA THR A 27 -6.26 13.29 -2.27
C THR A 27 -6.37 11.77 -2.18
N LEU A 28 -5.82 11.14 -1.14
CA LEU A 28 -5.78 9.69 -0.97
C LEU A 28 -7.19 9.14 -0.70
N LYS A 29 -7.62 8.22 -1.56
CA LYS A 29 -8.87 7.48 -1.46
C LYS A 29 -8.57 5.99 -1.36
N VAL A 30 -9.31 5.31 -0.50
CA VAL A 30 -9.20 3.86 -0.30
C VAL A 30 -10.49 3.21 -0.76
N ASP A 31 -10.37 2.22 -1.65
CA ASP A 31 -11.49 1.44 -2.13
C ASP A 31 -11.40 0.01 -1.58
N ILE A 32 -12.38 -0.36 -0.75
CA ILE A 32 -12.45 -1.71 -0.14
C ILE A 32 -12.77 -2.78 -1.19
N PRO A 33 -13.79 -2.63 -2.06
CA PRO A 33 -14.15 -3.67 -3.03
C PRO A 33 -13.01 -4.09 -3.96
N SER A 34 -12.26 -3.13 -4.51
CA SER A 34 -11.11 -3.37 -5.38
C SER A 34 -9.79 -3.52 -4.62
N GLN A 35 -9.81 -3.32 -3.30
CA GLN A 35 -8.63 -3.31 -2.44
C GLN A 35 -7.53 -2.42 -3.01
N SER A 36 -7.85 -1.18 -3.33
CA SER A 36 -6.91 -0.26 -3.97
C SER A 36 -6.87 1.10 -3.30
N VAL A 37 -5.72 1.77 -3.46
CA VAL A 37 -5.52 3.15 -3.01
C VAL A 37 -5.28 4.02 -4.24
N GLU A 38 -6.06 5.08 -4.35
CA GLU A 38 -5.96 6.08 -5.42
C GLU A 38 -5.52 7.41 -4.82
N VAL A 39 -4.49 8.02 -5.38
CA VAL A 39 -3.87 9.22 -4.83
C VAL A 39 -3.22 10.02 -5.94
N ASP A 40 -3.33 11.34 -5.87
CA ASP A 40 -2.57 12.25 -6.73
C ASP A 40 -1.26 12.59 -6.02
N ALA A 41 -0.15 12.07 -6.54
CA ALA A 41 1.16 12.11 -5.91
C ALA A 41 2.25 11.93 -6.98
N SER A 42 3.40 12.56 -6.75
CA SER A 42 4.62 12.39 -7.54
C SER A 42 5.26 11.00 -7.34
N GLU A 43 6.24 10.65 -8.16
CA GLU A 43 6.95 9.36 -8.02
C GLU A 43 7.70 9.21 -6.70
N GLU A 44 8.20 10.31 -6.12
CA GLU A 44 8.89 10.30 -4.83
C GLU A 44 7.90 10.04 -3.68
N GLU A 45 6.76 10.72 -3.72
CA GLU A 45 5.66 10.51 -2.77
C GLU A 45 5.08 9.10 -2.90
N LEU A 46 4.99 8.56 -4.12
CA LEU A 46 4.53 7.20 -4.36
C LEU A 46 5.42 6.16 -3.65
N LYS A 47 6.73 6.36 -3.62
CA LYS A 47 7.66 5.47 -2.89
C LYS A 47 7.36 5.49 -1.39
N GLU A 48 7.13 6.67 -0.83
CA GLU A 48 6.78 6.82 0.59
C GLU A 48 5.44 6.15 0.91
N ILE A 49 4.42 6.38 0.08
CA ILE A 49 3.10 5.76 0.23
C ILE A 49 3.20 4.23 0.18
N LYS A 50 3.93 3.70 -0.81
CA LYS A 50 4.16 2.24 -0.92
C LYS A 50 4.88 1.68 0.31
N ALA A 51 5.93 2.35 0.78
CA ALA A 51 6.68 1.93 1.97
C ALA A 51 5.77 1.89 3.21
N LYS A 52 4.93 2.92 3.40
CA LYS A 52 3.99 2.95 4.53
C LYS A 52 2.91 1.89 4.39
N LEU A 53 2.35 1.67 3.20
CA LEU A 53 1.38 0.60 2.96
C LEU A 53 1.99 -0.80 3.21
N GLN A 54 3.27 -1.01 2.90
CA GLN A 54 4.00 -2.24 3.24
C GLN A 54 4.14 -2.40 4.76
N GLU A 55 4.58 -1.35 5.46
CA GLU A 55 4.71 -1.35 6.93
C GLU A 55 3.38 -1.65 7.63
N LEU A 56 2.27 -1.11 7.10
CA LEU A 56 0.93 -1.34 7.64
C LEU A 56 0.35 -2.72 7.29
N GLY A 57 0.98 -3.47 6.38
CA GLY A 57 0.57 -4.80 5.93
C GLY A 57 -0.45 -4.81 4.77
N PHE A 58 -0.64 -3.67 4.10
CA PHE A 58 -1.59 -3.48 2.99
C PHE A 58 -0.95 -3.57 1.61
N LEU A 59 0.38 -3.67 1.53
CA LEU A 59 1.09 -3.89 0.28
C LEU A 59 2.12 -5.01 0.47
N LYS A 60 2.26 -5.89 -0.52
CA LYS A 60 3.28 -6.93 -0.48
C LYS A 60 4.65 -6.27 -0.61
N SER A 61 5.61 -6.70 0.21
CA SER A 61 7.01 -6.37 -0.01
C SER A 61 7.44 -6.97 -1.34
N GLU A 62 7.73 -6.15 -2.35
CA GLU A 62 8.25 -6.61 -3.66
C GLU A 62 9.67 -7.21 -3.57
N GLY A 63 10.13 -7.63 -2.39
CA GLY A 63 11.56 -7.79 -2.08
C GLY A 63 12.05 -9.11 -1.47
N VAL A 64 11.24 -10.16 -1.28
CA VAL A 64 11.77 -11.39 -0.61
C VAL A 64 11.32 -12.75 -1.14
N ILE A 65 10.35 -12.86 -2.05
CA ILE A 65 9.89 -14.17 -2.55
C ILE A 65 10.63 -14.61 -3.83
N GLY A 66 11.38 -13.72 -4.50
CA GLY A 66 12.13 -14.05 -5.72
C GLY A 66 13.53 -14.64 -5.52
N LYS A 67 14.15 -14.50 -4.32
CA LYS A 67 15.58 -14.85 -4.13
C LYS A 67 15.86 -16.20 -3.45
N ILE A 68 14.86 -16.89 -2.90
CA ILE A 68 15.10 -18.13 -2.12
C ILE A 68 14.90 -19.40 -2.96
N LYS A 69 14.32 -19.30 -4.18
CA LYS A 69 14.09 -20.48 -5.04
C LYS A 69 15.35 -21.02 -5.76
N GLY A 70 16.52 -20.43 -5.54
CA GLY A 70 17.77 -20.80 -6.22
C GLY A 70 18.87 -21.43 -5.35
N PHE A 71 18.63 -21.71 -4.07
CA PHE A 71 19.68 -22.18 -3.15
C PHE A 71 19.55 -23.66 -2.71
N PHE A 72 18.61 -24.40 -3.30
CA PHE A 72 18.48 -25.84 -3.13
C PHE A 72 18.46 -26.51 -4.52
N GLN A 73 19.63 -26.61 -5.15
CA GLN A 73 19.94 -27.65 -6.13
C GLN A 73 21.43 -27.97 -6.08
#